data_AF-A0A661VA51-F1
#
_entry.id   AF-A0A661VA51-F1
#
_cell.length_a   1.000
_cell.length_b   1.000
_cell.length_c   1.000
_cell.angle_alpha   90.00
_cell.angle_beta   90.00
_cell.angle_gamma   90.00
#
_symmetry.space_group_name_H-M   'P 1'
#
loop_
_entity.id
_entity.type
_entity.pdbx_description
1 polymer ?
#
loop_
_entity_poly.entity_id
_entity_poly.type
_entity_poly.pdbx_seq_one_letter_code
_entity_poly.pdbx_strand_id
1 'polypeptide(L)'
;MASSNDEWIELHNPGSSKIDLAGWTLTNASDINVVLSGSISPYGFYLLERTDNTTIVDLTADKIYTGSLKNSGETLSLRDPMGTLVDTANFGGRGGWSGGDASSRASMERIGHADIPDNWRTFAGSGGVGHDANGNLINGTPRQTNSIFLPTPTAPTLAPTPYPPRSVLINEVAWAGTLASSNDEWIELYNPGHEEIDLSGWILYDGGNINVHLKGTIPAFNFFLLERTDDNTISDIAANQIYSGGLKNGGERLIMIDPTGNEVDSANREGGSWPGGDS
;
A
#
# COMPACT_ATOMS: atom_id res chain seq x y z
N MET A 1 -11.03 18.57 -4.06
CA MET A 1 -11.63 18.48 -2.71
C MET A 1 -12.31 17.14 -2.67
N ALA A 2 -11.92 16.26 -1.74
CA ALA A 2 -12.68 15.05 -1.45
C ALA A 2 -14.15 15.46 -1.22
N SER A 3 -15.08 14.74 -1.84
CA SER A 3 -16.49 15.05 -1.80
C SER A 3 -17.02 14.88 -0.38
N SER A 4 -18.08 15.61 -0.01
CA SER A 4 -18.83 15.32 1.23
C SER A 4 -19.55 13.96 1.18
N ASN A 5 -19.40 13.23 0.07
CA ASN A 5 -19.93 11.90 -0.13
C ASN A 5 -18.87 10.80 0.04
N ASP A 6 -17.60 11.16 0.30
CA ASP A 6 -16.50 10.20 0.41
C ASP A 6 -16.53 9.57 1.81
N GLU A 7 -17.28 8.48 1.94
CA GLU A 7 -17.43 7.68 3.16
C GLU A 7 -17.30 6.21 2.83
N TRP A 8 -16.61 5.46 3.69
CA TRP A 8 -16.42 4.03 3.51
C TRP A 8 -16.72 3.26 4.81
N ILE A 9 -17.09 2.00 4.64
CA ILE A 9 -17.33 1.04 5.72
C ILE A 9 -16.61 -0.24 5.33
N GLU A 10 -16.03 -0.95 6.29
CA GLU A 10 -15.40 -2.25 6.04
C GLU A 10 -15.94 -3.32 6.99
N LEU A 11 -16.14 -4.52 6.44
CA LEU A 11 -16.41 -5.72 7.22
C LEU A 11 -15.16 -6.59 7.23
N HIS A 12 -14.81 -7.15 8.38
CA HIS A 12 -13.71 -8.09 8.54
C HIS A 12 -14.26 -9.45 8.98
N ASN A 13 -13.74 -10.52 8.38
CA ASN A 13 -14.00 -11.89 8.82
C ASN A 13 -12.86 -12.36 9.75
N PRO A 14 -13.01 -12.31 11.08
CA PRO A 14 -11.96 -12.77 12.00
C PRO A 14 -11.85 -14.30 12.08
N GLY A 15 -12.73 -15.04 11.40
CA GLY A 15 -12.79 -16.50 11.44
C GLY A 15 -11.85 -17.17 10.42
N SER A 16 -11.58 -18.45 10.66
CA SER A 16 -10.77 -19.30 9.77
C SER A 16 -11.54 -19.91 8.59
N SER A 17 -12.83 -19.57 8.45
CA SER A 17 -13.70 -20.08 7.39
C SER A 17 -14.28 -18.94 6.57
N LYS A 18 -14.45 -19.15 5.26
CA LYS A 18 -15.07 -18.17 4.36
C LYS A 18 -16.52 -17.91 4.78
N ILE A 19 -16.92 -16.64 4.76
CA ILE A 19 -18.31 -16.21 5.00
C ILE A 19 -18.94 -15.80 3.66
N ASP A 20 -20.08 -16.41 3.32
CA ASP A 20 -20.93 -15.96 2.22
C ASP A 20 -21.85 -14.84 2.71
N LEU A 21 -21.82 -13.69 2.05
CA LEU A 21 -22.60 -12.50 2.38
C LEU A 21 -23.89 -12.40 1.57
N ALA A 22 -24.18 -13.35 0.69
CA ALA A 22 -25.41 -13.31 -0.12
C ALA A 22 -26.66 -13.15 0.75
N GLY A 23 -27.35 -12.01 0.59
CA GLY A 23 -28.59 -11.70 1.31
C GLY A 23 -28.40 -11.16 2.73
N TRP A 24 -27.17 -11.00 3.21
CA TRP A 24 -26.91 -10.26 4.45
C TRP A 24 -27.26 -8.78 4.27
N THR A 25 -27.62 -8.09 5.35
CA THR A 25 -27.97 -6.67 5.30
C THR A 25 -27.15 -5.83 6.27
N LEU A 26 -26.69 -4.66 5.82
CA LEU A 26 -26.07 -3.63 6.66
C LEU A 26 -26.97 -2.38 6.68
N THR A 27 -27.35 -1.92 7.87
CA THR A 27 -28.28 -0.78 8.01
C THR A 27 -27.88 0.17 9.14
N ASN A 28 -28.22 1.45 9.04
CA ASN A 28 -28.16 2.42 10.16
C ASN A 28 -29.54 2.76 10.75
N ALA A 29 -30.58 1.98 10.40
CA ALA A 29 -31.99 2.26 10.70
C ALA A 29 -32.52 3.63 10.21
N SER A 30 -31.81 4.26 9.27
CA SER A 30 -32.14 5.55 8.68
C SER A 30 -32.11 5.43 7.14
N ASP A 31 -31.03 5.86 6.52
CA ASP A 31 -30.85 6.01 5.08
C ASP A 31 -29.85 5.02 4.47
N ILE A 32 -29.03 4.36 5.29
CA ILE A 32 -28.18 3.24 4.87
C ILE A 32 -29.00 1.95 4.99
N ASN A 33 -29.22 1.31 3.85
CA ASN A 33 -29.82 -0.02 3.75
C ASN A 33 -29.19 -0.79 2.59
N VAL A 34 -28.21 -1.64 2.89
CA VAL A 34 -27.40 -2.36 1.91
C VAL A 34 -27.71 -3.84 1.97
N VAL A 35 -28.05 -4.44 0.82
CA VAL A 35 -28.05 -5.89 0.65
C VAL A 35 -26.69 -6.32 0.10
N LEU A 36 -25.97 -7.12 0.89
CA LEU A 36 -24.63 -7.60 0.59
C LEU A 36 -24.66 -8.82 -0.35
N SER A 37 -23.52 -9.05 -0.99
CA SER A 37 -23.30 -10.13 -1.95
C SER A 37 -21.82 -10.51 -2.00
N GLY A 38 -21.49 -11.68 -2.52
CA GLY A 38 -20.10 -12.15 -2.57
C GLY A 38 -19.71 -12.80 -1.25
N SER A 39 -18.41 -12.83 -0.94
CA SER A 39 -17.92 -13.53 0.24
C SER A 39 -16.66 -12.90 0.81
N ILE A 40 -16.45 -13.04 2.11
CA ILE A 40 -15.21 -12.68 2.78
C ILE A 40 -14.39 -13.96 3.04
N SER A 41 -13.18 -14.03 2.51
CA SER A 41 -12.22 -15.10 2.82
C SER A 41 -11.90 -15.14 4.32
N PRO A 42 -11.35 -16.26 4.84
CA PRO A 42 -10.81 -16.29 6.20
C PRO A 42 -9.84 -15.12 6.42
N TYR A 43 -9.99 -14.39 7.53
CA TYR A 43 -9.17 -13.20 7.87
C TYR A 43 -9.21 -12.07 6.84
N GLY A 44 -10.18 -12.12 5.92
CA GLY A 44 -10.31 -11.16 4.83
C GLY A 44 -11.23 -9.99 5.17
N PHE A 45 -11.29 -9.05 4.23
CA PHE A 45 -12.06 -7.81 4.34
C PHE A 45 -13.08 -7.68 3.22
N TYR A 46 -14.09 -6.84 3.42
CA TYR A 46 -15.10 -6.48 2.43
C TYR A 46 -15.37 -4.98 2.54
N LEU A 47 -14.93 -4.24 1.53
CA LEU A 47 -14.93 -2.77 1.50
C LEU A 47 -16.20 -2.25 0.84
N LEU A 48 -16.87 -1.30 1.50
CA LEU A 48 -18.01 -0.59 0.98
C LEU A 48 -17.68 0.90 0.83
N GLU A 49 -17.94 1.46 -0.35
CA GLU A 49 -17.79 2.90 -0.61
C GLU A 49 -19.13 3.55 -0.94
N ARG A 50 -19.30 4.79 -0.50
CA ARG A 50 -20.52 5.55 -0.70
C ARG A 50 -20.54 6.15 -2.11
N THR A 51 -21.68 6.01 -2.77
CA THR A 51 -22.05 6.59 -4.08
C THR A 51 -21.25 6.13 -5.31
N ASP A 52 -19.94 5.98 -5.21
CA ASP A 52 -19.05 5.52 -6.27
C ASP A 52 -17.76 4.91 -5.68
N ASN A 53 -16.86 4.45 -6.55
CA ASN A 53 -15.58 3.83 -6.19
C ASN A 53 -14.43 4.85 -6.23
N THR A 54 -14.64 6.04 -5.69
CA THR A 54 -13.62 7.11 -5.71
C THR A 54 -13.25 7.62 -4.32
N THR A 55 -13.80 7.02 -3.26
CA THR A 55 -13.45 7.37 -1.88
C THR A 55 -12.01 6.95 -1.57
N ILE A 56 -11.63 5.73 -1.99
CA ILE A 56 -10.26 5.22 -1.88
C ILE A 56 -9.78 4.79 -3.28
N VAL A 57 -9.11 5.69 -4.01
CA VAL A 57 -8.92 5.57 -5.47
C VAL A 57 -8.01 4.42 -5.91
N ASP A 58 -7.15 3.95 -5.03
CA ASP A 58 -6.21 2.85 -5.24
C ASP A 58 -6.75 1.50 -4.73
N LEU A 59 -7.98 1.47 -4.20
CA LEU A 59 -8.69 0.25 -3.84
C LEU A 59 -10.01 0.11 -4.61
N THR A 60 -10.38 -1.14 -4.90
CA THR A 60 -11.70 -1.45 -5.46
C THR A 60 -12.62 -1.85 -4.32
N ALA A 61 -13.72 -1.12 -4.13
CA ALA A 61 -14.81 -1.47 -3.24
C ALA A 61 -15.50 -2.75 -3.73
N ASP A 62 -15.84 -3.60 -2.78
CA ASP A 62 -16.65 -4.80 -3.02
C ASP A 62 -18.14 -4.45 -3.18
N LYS A 63 -18.55 -3.29 -2.64
CA LYS A 63 -19.92 -2.80 -2.74
C LYS A 63 -20.00 -1.29 -2.74
N ILE A 64 -20.80 -0.74 -3.65
CA ILE A 64 -21.22 0.66 -3.59
C ILE A 64 -22.55 0.76 -2.83
N TYR A 65 -22.64 1.71 -1.89
CA TYR A 65 -23.85 1.97 -1.11
C TYR A 65 -24.32 3.43 -1.19
N THR A 66 -25.55 3.67 -0.72
CA THR A 66 -26.15 5.00 -0.59
C THR A 66 -26.68 5.22 0.83
N GLY A 67 -26.99 6.48 1.17
CA GLY A 67 -27.18 6.93 2.55
C GLY A 67 -25.92 7.67 3.01
N SER A 68 -25.87 8.10 4.27
CA SER A 68 -24.74 8.87 4.82
C SER A 68 -24.47 8.50 6.27
N LEU A 69 -23.20 8.57 6.67
CA LEU A 69 -22.85 8.45 8.08
C LEU A 69 -22.99 9.81 8.79
N LYS A 70 -23.56 9.81 9.99
CA LYS A 70 -23.74 11.01 10.80
C LYS A 70 -22.45 11.32 11.56
N ASN A 71 -21.93 12.53 11.40
CA ASN A 71 -20.80 13.01 12.20
C ASN A 71 -21.06 12.98 13.71
N SER A 72 -22.32 13.04 14.14
CA SER A 72 -22.72 12.94 15.56
C SER A 72 -22.68 11.52 16.14
N GLY A 73 -22.28 10.52 15.36
CA GLY A 73 -22.38 9.11 15.73
C GLY A 73 -23.75 8.51 15.40
N GLU A 74 -23.73 7.21 15.08
CA GLU A 74 -24.90 6.36 14.94
C GLU A 74 -24.53 4.89 15.18
N THR A 75 -25.47 3.97 14.97
CA THR A 75 -25.21 2.53 15.06
C THR A 75 -25.46 1.87 13.71
N LEU A 76 -24.49 1.08 13.26
CA LEU A 76 -24.68 0.15 12.14
C LEU A 76 -25.08 -1.22 12.67
N SER A 77 -25.97 -1.92 11.97
CA SER A 77 -26.40 -3.28 12.28
C SER A 77 -26.18 -4.18 11.07
N LEU A 78 -25.42 -5.25 11.26
CA LEU A 78 -25.19 -6.32 10.28
C LEU A 78 -26.10 -7.49 10.63
N ARG A 79 -26.91 -7.95 9.68
CA ARG A 79 -27.84 -9.08 9.86
C ARG A 79 -27.62 -10.14 8.79
N ASP A 80 -27.83 -11.39 9.18
CA ASP A 80 -27.83 -12.53 8.27
C ASP A 80 -29.11 -12.54 7.38
N PRO A 81 -29.22 -13.45 6.39
CA PRO A 81 -30.37 -13.50 5.50
C PRO A 81 -31.69 -13.87 6.19
N MET A 82 -31.65 -14.40 7.41
CA MET A 82 -32.82 -14.69 8.23
C MET A 82 -33.22 -13.49 9.10
N GLY A 83 -32.48 -12.39 9.06
CA GLY A 83 -32.69 -11.18 9.85
C GLY A 83 -32.07 -11.21 11.24
N THR A 84 -31.33 -12.27 11.58
CA THR A 84 -30.62 -12.41 12.86
C THR A 84 -29.51 -11.36 12.94
N LEU A 85 -29.41 -10.65 14.06
CA LEU A 85 -28.30 -9.73 14.30
C LEU A 85 -27.00 -10.51 14.43
N VAL A 86 -26.01 -10.17 13.60
CA VAL A 86 -24.67 -10.78 13.62
C VAL A 86 -23.69 -9.89 14.36
N ASP A 87 -23.64 -8.61 14.01
CA ASP A 87 -22.78 -7.62 14.66
C ASP A 87 -23.44 -6.23 14.60
N THR A 88 -22.97 -5.33 15.46
CA THR A 88 -23.27 -3.90 15.40
C THR A 88 -21.97 -3.13 15.40
N ALA A 89 -21.96 -1.92 14.85
CA ALA A 89 -20.86 -0.98 15.07
C ALA A 89 -21.34 0.27 15.80
N ASN A 90 -20.59 0.67 16.84
CA ASN A 90 -20.87 1.82 17.69
C ASN A 90 -22.20 1.71 18.46
N PHE A 91 -22.64 0.50 18.77
CA PHE A 91 -23.75 0.27 19.70
C PHE A 91 -23.35 0.74 21.10
N GLY A 92 -24.15 1.64 21.68
CA GLY A 92 -23.83 2.25 22.97
C GLY A 92 -22.77 3.35 22.90
N GLY A 93 -22.51 3.92 21.72
CA GLY A 93 -21.71 5.14 21.58
C GLY A 93 -22.18 6.23 22.55
N ARG A 94 -21.24 6.87 23.26
CA ARG A 94 -21.50 7.78 24.39
C ARG A 94 -21.94 9.18 23.93
N GLY A 95 -22.91 9.25 23.02
CA GLY A 95 -23.34 10.50 22.38
C GLY A 95 -22.47 10.91 21.19
N GLY A 96 -21.74 9.96 20.59
CA GLY A 96 -20.79 10.16 19.50
C GLY A 96 -20.28 8.82 18.94
N TRP A 97 -19.35 8.89 17.99
CA TRP A 97 -18.53 7.75 17.60
C TRP A 97 -17.58 7.36 18.73
N SER A 98 -17.41 6.05 18.98
CA SER A 98 -16.53 5.52 20.03
C SER A 98 -15.03 5.61 19.67
N GLY A 99 -14.71 5.98 18.42
CA GLY A 99 -13.39 6.33 17.93
C GLY A 99 -13.51 7.10 16.61
N GLY A 100 -12.38 7.38 15.97
CA GLY A 100 -12.29 8.27 14.81
C GLY A 100 -12.09 9.74 15.20
N ASP A 101 -11.77 10.57 14.21
CA ASP A 101 -11.72 12.03 14.38
C ASP A 101 -12.12 12.73 13.08
N ALA A 102 -13.20 13.51 13.13
CA ALA A 102 -13.71 14.24 11.98
C ALA A 102 -12.76 15.34 11.49
N SER A 103 -11.92 15.88 12.38
CA SER A 103 -11.00 16.98 12.05
C SER A 103 -9.83 16.47 11.19
N SER A 104 -9.19 15.39 11.64
CA SER A 104 -8.13 14.70 10.89
C SER A 104 -8.65 13.68 9.87
N ARG A 105 -9.97 13.44 9.81
CA ARG A 105 -10.57 12.37 8.98
C ARG A 105 -10.05 10.98 9.34
N ALA A 106 -9.65 10.76 10.59
CA ALA A 106 -9.19 9.47 11.08
C ALA A 106 -10.36 8.50 11.27
N SER A 107 -10.19 7.27 10.80
CA SER A 107 -11.19 6.21 10.90
C SER A 107 -11.36 5.69 12.34
N MET A 108 -12.52 5.09 12.59
CA MET A 108 -12.81 4.34 13.81
C MET A 108 -12.52 2.85 13.57
N GLU A 109 -11.56 2.31 14.30
CA GLU A 109 -11.04 0.94 14.13
C GLU A 109 -11.40 0.04 15.31
N ARG A 110 -11.83 -1.19 15.03
CA ARG A 110 -12.22 -2.15 16.08
C ARG A 110 -11.03 -2.99 16.53
N ILE A 111 -10.81 -3.07 17.84
CA ILE A 111 -9.65 -3.73 18.45
C ILE A 111 -10.01 -4.97 19.30
N GLY A 112 -11.29 -5.34 19.34
CA GLY A 112 -11.78 -6.50 20.07
C GLY A 112 -13.08 -7.01 19.48
N HIS A 113 -13.50 -8.23 19.86
CA HIS A 113 -14.65 -8.89 19.23
C HIS A 113 -16.01 -8.23 19.52
N ALA A 114 -16.24 -7.75 20.76
CA ALA A 114 -17.52 -7.18 21.15
C ALA A 114 -17.68 -5.73 20.68
N ASP A 115 -18.91 -5.33 20.32
CA ASP A 115 -19.26 -3.92 20.11
C ASP A 115 -19.50 -3.20 21.43
N ILE A 116 -18.41 -2.73 22.01
CA ILE A 116 -18.39 -1.88 23.21
C ILE A 116 -17.42 -0.71 22.96
N PRO A 117 -17.65 0.47 23.55
CA PRO A 117 -16.79 1.63 23.32
C PRO A 117 -15.29 1.36 23.54
N ASP A 118 -14.96 0.54 24.54
CA ASP A 118 -13.57 0.21 24.89
C ASP A 118 -12.84 -0.63 23.81
N ASN A 119 -13.58 -1.22 22.88
CA ASN A 119 -13.05 -1.97 21.74
C ASN A 119 -12.96 -1.14 20.45
N TRP A 120 -13.22 0.17 20.51
CA TRP A 120 -13.04 1.07 19.37
C TRP A 120 -11.90 2.05 19.63
N ARG A 121 -11.08 2.31 18.62
CA ARG A 121 -9.99 3.29 18.67
C ARG A 121 -10.02 4.17 17.43
N THR A 122 -9.44 5.36 17.57
CA THR A 122 -9.10 6.21 16.41
C THR A 122 -7.84 5.65 15.76
N PHE A 123 -7.78 5.67 14.44
CA PHE A 123 -6.57 5.37 13.68
C PHE A 123 -5.33 6.05 14.30
N ALA A 124 -4.27 5.26 14.51
CA ALA A 124 -3.09 5.65 15.27
C ALA A 124 -1.92 6.16 14.40
N GLY A 125 -2.15 6.44 13.11
CA GLY A 125 -1.10 6.94 12.21
C GLY A 125 -0.14 5.87 11.70
N SER A 126 -0.48 4.58 11.85
CA SER A 126 0.40 3.43 11.59
C SER A 126 -0.28 2.48 10.63
N GLY A 127 0.40 2.09 9.54
CA GLY A 127 -0.26 1.49 8.40
C GLY A 127 -1.35 2.40 7.83
N GLY A 128 -2.00 1.96 6.77
CA GLY A 128 -2.90 2.80 6.00
C GLY A 128 -2.40 2.89 4.58
N VAL A 129 -2.87 1.95 3.79
CA VAL A 129 -2.78 2.00 2.32
C VAL A 129 -4.13 2.51 1.83
N GLY A 130 -4.10 3.52 0.98
CA GLY A 130 -5.31 4.16 0.52
C GLY A 130 -5.07 5.62 0.21
N HIS A 131 -5.47 6.05 -0.98
CA HIS A 131 -5.44 7.44 -1.38
C HIS A 131 -6.87 7.97 -1.58
N ASP A 132 -7.12 9.20 -1.12
CA ASP A 132 -8.38 9.89 -1.41
C ASP A 132 -8.47 10.30 -2.90
N ALA A 133 -9.61 10.86 -3.31
CA ALA A 133 -9.83 11.36 -4.67
C ALA A 133 -8.82 12.42 -5.16
N ASN A 134 -8.03 13.02 -4.26
CA ASN A 134 -6.98 13.99 -4.59
C ASN A 134 -5.57 13.38 -4.50
N GLY A 135 -5.44 12.08 -4.23
CA GLY A 135 -4.15 11.41 -4.08
C GLY A 135 -3.48 11.63 -2.71
N ASN A 136 -4.21 12.06 -1.68
CA ASN A 136 -3.66 12.14 -0.32
C ASN A 136 -3.84 10.80 0.39
N LEU A 137 -2.88 10.39 1.22
CA LEU A 137 -3.07 9.25 2.12
C LEU A 137 -4.29 9.45 3.02
N ILE A 138 -5.10 8.42 3.15
CA ILE A 138 -6.21 8.40 4.09
C ILE A 138 -5.72 8.06 5.50
N ASN A 139 -6.45 8.53 6.52
CA ASN A 139 -6.18 8.19 7.92
C ASN A 139 -7.00 6.96 8.35
N GLY A 140 -6.68 5.80 7.79
CA GLY A 140 -7.32 4.52 8.12
C GLY A 140 -6.64 3.35 7.42
N THR A 141 -7.04 2.12 7.76
CA THR A 141 -6.39 0.88 7.30
C THR A 141 -7.30 -0.05 6.48
N PRO A 142 -7.98 0.44 5.43
CA PRO A 142 -8.86 -0.43 4.62
C PRO A 142 -8.08 -1.62 4.05
N ARG A 143 -8.71 -2.78 4.09
CA ARG A 143 -8.17 -4.08 3.66
C ARG A 143 -6.91 -4.52 4.39
N GLN A 144 -6.62 -3.92 5.54
CA GLN A 144 -5.43 -4.19 6.33
C GLN A 144 -5.78 -4.41 7.81
N THR A 145 -4.80 -4.92 8.56
CA THR A 145 -4.91 -4.99 10.01
C THR A 145 -4.97 -3.57 10.60
N ASN A 146 -5.90 -3.35 11.53
CA ASN A 146 -6.09 -2.07 12.21
C ASN A 146 -4.79 -1.53 12.83
N SER A 147 -4.62 -0.20 12.76
CA SER A 147 -3.38 0.52 13.05
C SER A 147 -2.80 0.28 14.44
N ILE A 148 -3.63 0.02 15.44
CA ILE A 148 -3.17 -0.24 16.81
C ILE A 148 -2.37 -1.55 16.95
N PHE A 149 -2.58 -2.50 16.03
CA PHE A 149 -1.88 -3.78 16.00
C PHE A 149 -0.63 -3.71 15.13
N LEU A 150 -0.47 -2.63 14.39
CA LEU A 150 0.73 -2.36 13.62
C LEU A 150 1.75 -1.69 14.54
N PRO A 151 3.06 -1.92 14.31
CA PRO A 151 4.08 -1.17 15.02
C PRO A 151 3.85 0.32 14.76
N THR A 152 3.75 1.12 15.83
CA THR A 152 3.71 2.57 15.70
C THR A 152 4.94 3.01 14.90
N PRO A 153 4.83 3.83 13.84
CA PRO A 153 5.97 4.47 13.23
C PRO A 153 6.52 5.40 14.29
N THR A 154 7.45 4.86 15.06
CA THR A 154 8.34 5.66 15.87
C THR A 154 9.08 6.48 14.84
N ALA A 155 8.94 7.81 14.88
CA ALA A 155 9.80 8.68 14.08
C ALA A 155 11.23 8.15 14.21
N PRO A 156 11.89 7.72 13.11
CA PRO A 156 13.21 7.14 13.24
C PRO A 156 14.15 8.28 13.59
N THR A 157 14.45 8.42 14.88
CA THR A 157 15.74 8.95 15.34
C THR A 157 16.67 7.81 15.73
N LEU A 158 16.48 6.64 15.11
CA LEU A 158 17.48 5.60 15.10
C LEU A 158 18.34 5.83 13.87
N ALA A 159 19.66 5.79 14.05
CA ALA A 159 20.57 5.57 12.93
C ALA A 159 20.01 4.44 12.06
N PRO A 160 20.02 4.57 10.72
CA PRO A 160 19.42 3.57 9.86
C PRO A 160 19.94 2.19 10.27
N THR A 161 19.03 1.24 10.53
CA THR A 161 19.42 -0.14 10.75
C THR A 161 19.84 -0.72 9.41
N PRO A 162 20.96 -1.45 9.36
CA PRO A 162 21.45 -1.99 8.10
C PRO A 162 20.45 -2.98 7.52
N TYR A 163 20.22 -2.89 6.22
CA TYR A 163 19.40 -3.84 5.50
C TYR A 163 20.18 -5.14 5.31
N PRO A 164 19.52 -6.31 5.42
CA PRO A 164 20.21 -7.57 5.13
C PRO A 164 20.58 -7.62 3.64
N PRO A 165 21.68 -8.31 3.28
CA PRO A 165 22.01 -8.56 1.88
C PRO A 165 20.83 -9.21 1.16
N ARG A 166 20.61 -8.82 -0.10
CA ARG A 166 19.53 -9.30 -0.97
C ARG A 166 18.10 -8.97 -0.50
N SER A 167 17.95 -7.94 0.33
CA SER A 167 16.62 -7.37 0.66
C SER A 167 15.98 -6.66 -0.53
N VAL A 168 16.78 -6.09 -1.42
CA VAL A 168 16.40 -5.67 -2.78
C VAL A 168 17.43 -6.28 -3.73
N LEU A 169 16.98 -6.77 -4.88
CA LEU A 169 17.83 -7.38 -5.90
C LEU A 169 17.98 -6.44 -7.10
N ILE A 170 19.18 -6.40 -7.68
CA ILE A 170 19.34 -5.89 -9.05
C ILE A 170 18.87 -7.02 -9.97
N ASN A 171 17.63 -6.91 -10.45
CA ASN A 171 16.95 -8.00 -11.16
C ASN A 171 17.40 -8.08 -12.63
N GLU A 172 17.40 -6.95 -13.33
CA GLU A 172 17.78 -6.87 -14.74
C GLU A 172 18.63 -5.62 -15.04
N VAL A 173 19.57 -5.75 -15.98
CA VAL A 173 20.47 -4.69 -16.42
C VAL A 173 20.57 -4.72 -17.95
N ALA A 174 19.91 -3.79 -18.63
CA ALA A 174 19.97 -3.64 -20.08
C ALA A 174 21.18 -2.80 -20.50
N TRP A 175 22.37 -3.34 -20.25
CA TRP A 175 23.65 -2.65 -20.38
C TRP A 175 24.07 -2.27 -21.80
N ALA A 176 23.40 -2.80 -22.82
CA ALA A 176 23.67 -2.49 -24.23
C ALA A 176 22.69 -1.48 -24.84
N GLY A 177 21.69 -1.06 -24.07
CA GLY A 177 20.55 -0.31 -24.56
C GLY A 177 19.56 -1.17 -25.35
N THR A 178 18.84 -0.55 -26.29
CA THR A 178 17.91 -1.23 -27.19
C THR A 178 18.38 -1.16 -28.65
N LEU A 179 17.68 -1.85 -29.56
CA LEU A 179 17.89 -1.69 -31.00
C LEU A 179 17.56 -0.28 -31.52
N ALA A 180 16.74 0.49 -30.78
CA ALA A 180 16.41 1.87 -31.15
C ALA A 180 17.59 2.81 -30.83
N SER A 181 18.23 2.62 -29.67
CA SER A 181 19.41 3.39 -29.30
C SER A 181 20.22 2.70 -28.19
N SER A 182 21.55 2.81 -28.30
CA SER A 182 22.49 2.35 -27.27
C SER A 182 22.50 3.22 -26.02
N ASN A 183 21.74 4.32 -26.01
CA ASN A 183 21.51 5.11 -24.80
C ASN A 183 20.26 4.68 -24.04
N ASP A 184 19.45 3.80 -24.63
CA ASP A 184 18.17 3.33 -24.07
C ASP A 184 18.45 2.20 -23.07
N GLU A 185 19.31 2.49 -22.10
CA GLU A 185 19.70 1.58 -21.03
C GLU A 185 18.74 1.71 -19.86
N TRP A 186 18.47 0.60 -19.20
CA TRP A 186 17.63 0.55 -18.02
C TRP A 186 18.11 -0.50 -17.02
N ILE A 187 17.69 -0.31 -15.77
CA ILE A 187 17.99 -1.18 -14.64
C ILE A 187 16.69 -1.44 -13.91
N GLU A 188 16.41 -2.69 -13.56
CA GLU A 188 15.25 -3.05 -12.75
C GLU A 188 15.70 -3.57 -11.40
N LEU A 189 15.08 -3.05 -10.34
CA LEU A 189 15.23 -3.57 -8.99
C LEU A 189 13.99 -4.39 -8.62
N TYR A 190 14.17 -5.41 -7.79
CA TYR A 190 13.08 -6.25 -7.30
C TYR A 190 13.10 -6.37 -5.79
N ASN A 191 11.93 -6.21 -5.16
CA ASN A 191 11.74 -6.50 -3.74
C ASN A 191 11.18 -7.93 -3.56
N PRO A 192 12.00 -8.93 -3.19
CA PRO A 192 11.53 -10.29 -2.91
C PRO A 192 10.83 -10.42 -1.55
N GLY A 193 10.80 -9.37 -0.75
CA GLY A 193 10.22 -9.35 0.58
C GLY A 193 8.70 -9.28 0.58
N HIS A 194 8.13 -9.57 1.75
CA HIS A 194 6.69 -9.50 2.00
C HIS A 194 6.21 -8.11 2.46
N GLU A 195 7.12 -7.15 2.62
CA GLU A 195 6.84 -5.79 3.08
C GLU A 195 7.39 -4.78 2.06
N GLU A 196 6.78 -3.60 2.01
CA GLU A 196 7.29 -2.48 1.20
C GLU A 196 8.67 -2.00 1.72
N ILE A 197 9.57 -1.66 0.80
CA ILE A 197 10.89 -1.09 1.11
C ILE A 197 10.96 0.35 0.61
N ASP A 198 11.32 1.29 1.50
CA ASP A 198 11.67 2.66 1.15
C ASP A 198 13.15 2.75 0.74
N LEU A 199 13.38 3.22 -0.49
CA LEU A 199 14.71 3.37 -1.09
C LEU A 199 15.39 4.70 -0.72
N SER A 200 14.74 5.55 0.10
CA SER A 200 15.29 6.84 0.50
C SER A 200 16.68 6.69 1.15
N GLY A 201 17.67 7.31 0.51
CA GLY A 201 19.07 7.29 0.97
C GLY A 201 19.89 6.09 0.49
N TRP A 202 19.30 5.15 -0.25
CA TRP A 202 20.03 4.10 -0.93
C TRP A 202 20.77 4.68 -2.15
N ILE A 203 21.90 4.06 -2.51
CA ILE A 203 22.72 4.49 -3.65
C ILE A 203 23.00 3.29 -4.55
N LEU A 204 22.73 3.43 -5.84
CA LEU A 204 23.19 2.52 -6.90
C LEU A 204 24.36 3.18 -7.65
N TYR A 205 25.52 2.53 -7.71
CA TYR A 205 26.71 3.12 -8.33
C TYR A 205 27.63 2.10 -9.00
N ASP A 206 28.41 2.56 -9.99
CA ASP A 206 29.39 1.75 -10.73
C ASP A 206 30.86 2.05 -10.35
N GLY A 207 31.07 3.10 -9.53
CA GLY A 207 32.40 3.65 -9.25
C GLY A 207 32.95 4.53 -10.37
N GLY A 208 32.11 4.90 -11.34
CA GLY A 208 32.41 5.71 -12.51
C GLY A 208 31.38 6.82 -12.68
N ASN A 209 30.57 6.74 -13.74
CA ASN A 209 29.63 7.80 -14.14
C ASN A 209 28.20 7.56 -13.63
N ILE A 210 27.90 6.40 -13.04
CA ILE A 210 26.60 6.09 -12.45
C ILE A 210 26.70 6.27 -10.93
N ASN A 211 25.89 7.19 -10.42
CA ASN A 211 25.72 7.43 -8.99
C ASN A 211 24.27 7.90 -8.74
N VAL A 212 23.37 6.94 -8.57
CA VAL A 212 21.94 7.18 -8.45
C VAL A 212 21.56 7.15 -6.98
N HIS A 213 21.07 8.29 -6.47
CA HIS A 213 20.41 8.34 -5.17
C HIS A 213 18.96 7.90 -5.38
N LEU A 214 18.63 6.70 -4.90
CA LEU A 214 17.31 6.12 -5.08
C LEU A 214 16.27 6.87 -4.22
N LYS A 215 15.04 6.91 -4.71
CA LYS A 215 13.89 7.53 -4.03
C LYS A 215 12.63 6.73 -4.31
N GLY A 216 11.61 6.91 -3.46
CA GLY A 216 10.35 6.17 -3.57
C GLY A 216 10.43 4.81 -2.89
N THR A 217 9.39 4.00 -3.11
CA THR A 217 9.24 2.70 -2.46
C THR A 217 9.11 1.58 -3.49
N ILE A 218 9.43 0.35 -3.08
CA ILE A 218 9.11 -0.87 -3.81
C ILE A 218 8.14 -1.70 -2.96
N PRO A 219 6.87 -1.83 -3.35
CA PRO A 219 5.94 -2.74 -2.67
C PRO A 219 6.46 -4.19 -2.62
N ALA A 220 5.92 -4.98 -1.69
CA ALA A 220 6.23 -6.40 -1.59
C ALA A 220 6.04 -7.12 -2.93
N PHE A 221 7.01 -7.95 -3.33
CA PHE A 221 7.00 -8.71 -4.58
C PHE A 221 6.88 -7.87 -5.85
N ASN A 222 7.29 -6.60 -5.82
CA ASN A 222 7.16 -5.68 -6.94
C ASN A 222 8.52 -5.18 -7.44
N PHE A 223 8.49 -4.48 -8.57
CA PHE A 223 9.65 -4.00 -9.31
C PHE A 223 9.78 -2.47 -9.26
N PHE A 224 11.00 -1.99 -9.50
CA PHE A 224 11.31 -0.57 -9.61
C PHE A 224 12.22 -0.35 -10.82
N LEU A 225 11.68 0.34 -11.82
CA LEU A 225 12.32 0.58 -13.11
C LEU A 225 13.11 1.90 -13.09
N LEU A 226 14.38 1.81 -13.48
CA LEU A 226 15.24 2.96 -13.73
C LEU A 226 15.58 3.07 -15.21
N GLU A 227 15.33 4.23 -15.80
CA GLU A 227 15.69 4.52 -17.20
C GLU A 227 16.76 5.60 -17.31
N ARG A 228 17.65 5.45 -18.28
CA ARG A 228 18.72 6.40 -18.53
C ARG A 228 18.17 7.62 -19.27
N THR A 229 18.49 8.81 -18.76
CA THR A 229 18.30 10.15 -19.34
C THR A 229 16.88 10.64 -19.57
N ASP A 230 15.93 9.78 -19.95
CA ASP A 230 14.52 10.09 -20.12
C ASP A 230 13.65 8.83 -19.96
N ASP A 231 12.32 9.02 -19.96
CA ASP A 231 11.30 7.99 -19.71
C ASP A 231 10.70 7.44 -21.03
N ASN A 232 11.56 7.15 -22.01
CA ASN A 232 11.12 6.64 -23.31
C ASN A 232 11.79 5.32 -23.72
N THR A 233 12.65 4.74 -22.88
CA THR A 233 13.34 3.48 -23.19
C THR A 233 12.33 2.35 -23.28
N ILE A 234 11.47 2.20 -22.27
CA ILE A 234 10.33 1.29 -22.27
C ILE A 234 9.05 2.12 -22.42
N SER A 235 8.65 2.35 -23.67
CA SER A 235 7.58 3.31 -24.01
C SER A 235 6.19 3.04 -23.41
N ASP A 236 5.94 1.82 -22.93
CA ASP A 236 4.67 1.37 -22.37
C ASP A 236 4.68 1.17 -20.85
N ILE A 237 5.83 1.39 -20.19
CA ILE A 237 5.97 1.29 -18.73
C ILE A 237 6.71 2.54 -18.25
N ALA A 238 6.05 3.38 -17.47
CA ALA A 238 6.70 4.55 -16.88
C ALA A 238 7.80 4.13 -15.90
N ALA A 239 8.99 4.71 -16.04
CA ALA A 239 10.09 4.55 -15.12
C ALA A 239 9.73 5.11 -13.74
N ASN A 240 10.09 4.37 -12.70
CA ASN A 240 9.99 4.88 -11.34
C ASN A 240 11.03 5.99 -11.07
N GLN A 241 12.19 5.92 -11.74
CA GLN A 241 13.23 6.94 -11.60
C GLN A 241 14.11 7.07 -12.84
N ILE A 242 14.30 8.30 -13.31
CA ILE A 242 15.29 8.61 -14.35
C ILE A 242 16.68 8.80 -13.72
N TYR A 243 17.70 8.19 -14.32
CA TYR A 243 19.09 8.33 -13.92
C TYR A 243 19.98 8.89 -15.04
N SER A 244 21.22 9.22 -14.70
CA SER A 244 22.24 9.71 -15.64
C SER A 244 23.55 8.95 -15.45
N GLY A 245 24.39 8.95 -16.49
CA GLY A 245 25.51 8.02 -16.61
C GLY A 245 25.10 6.85 -17.50
N GLY A 246 26.07 6.23 -18.16
CA GLY A 246 25.83 5.15 -19.10
C GLY A 246 26.65 3.93 -18.75
N LEU A 247 26.09 2.75 -19.03
CA LEU A 247 26.76 1.50 -18.79
C LEU A 247 27.83 1.24 -19.87
N LYS A 248 28.90 0.54 -19.51
CA LYS A 248 29.99 0.17 -20.42
C LYS A 248 29.66 -1.18 -21.04
N ASN A 249 29.54 -1.23 -22.36
CA ASN A 249 29.35 -2.49 -23.10
C ASN A 249 30.48 -3.50 -22.84
N GLY A 250 31.70 -3.02 -22.55
CA GLY A 250 32.84 -3.87 -22.17
C GLY A 250 32.72 -4.53 -20.80
N GLY A 251 31.69 -4.19 -20.02
CA GLY A 251 31.44 -4.68 -18.68
C GLY A 251 31.96 -3.77 -17.57
N GLU A 252 31.21 -3.72 -16.48
CA GLU A 252 31.56 -3.04 -15.23
C GLU A 252 30.80 -3.65 -14.05
N ARG A 253 30.95 -3.06 -12.87
CA ARG A 253 30.26 -3.49 -11.65
C ARG A 253 29.11 -2.53 -11.39
N LEU A 254 27.98 -3.02 -10.91
CA LEU A 254 26.95 -2.20 -10.27
C LEU A 254 26.79 -2.66 -8.84
N ILE A 255 26.77 -1.71 -7.91
CA ILE A 255 26.67 -1.97 -6.47
C ILE A 255 25.53 -1.12 -5.94
N MET A 256 24.63 -1.76 -5.21
CA MET A 256 23.56 -1.10 -4.46
C MET A 256 23.90 -1.13 -2.98
N ILE A 257 23.95 0.05 -2.36
CA ILE A 257 24.19 0.21 -0.92
C ILE A 257 22.98 0.84 -0.23
N ASP A 258 22.75 0.44 1.01
CA ASP A 258 21.74 1.01 1.88
C ASP A 258 22.20 2.35 2.51
N PRO A 259 21.33 3.07 3.24
CA PRO A 259 21.68 4.34 3.88
C PRO A 259 22.74 4.24 4.98
N THR A 260 23.08 3.01 5.43
CA THR A 260 24.14 2.74 6.39
C THR A 260 25.50 2.50 5.72
N GLY A 261 25.53 2.40 4.39
CA GLY A 261 26.70 2.12 3.58
C GLY A 261 26.99 0.63 3.39
N ASN A 262 26.05 -0.27 3.73
CA ASN A 262 26.22 -1.70 3.50
C ASN A 262 25.79 -2.09 2.09
N GLU A 263 26.57 -2.95 1.43
CA GLU A 263 26.21 -3.58 0.16
C GLU A 263 24.97 -4.46 0.35
N VAL A 264 23.88 -4.10 -0.31
CA VAL A 264 22.64 -4.88 -0.33
C VAL A 264 22.72 -5.92 -1.45
N ASP A 265 23.09 -5.50 -2.66
CA ASP A 265 23.26 -6.39 -3.80
C ASP A 265 24.23 -5.81 -4.83
N SER A 266 24.70 -6.64 -5.76
CA SER A 266 25.56 -6.20 -6.86
C SER A 266 25.36 -7.02 -8.13
N ALA A 267 25.49 -6.36 -9.28
CA ALA A 267 25.54 -7.00 -10.59
C ALA A 267 26.97 -6.96 -11.13
N ASN A 268 27.41 -8.10 -11.68
CA ASN A 268 28.78 -8.30 -12.15
C ASN A 268 29.84 -7.89 -11.11
N ARG A 269 29.67 -8.34 -9.86
CA ARG A 269 30.45 -7.91 -8.69
C ARG A 269 31.96 -7.97 -8.88
N GLU A 270 32.47 -8.97 -9.58
CA GLU A 270 33.91 -9.16 -9.84
C GLU A 270 34.42 -8.32 -11.02
N GLY A 271 33.54 -7.61 -11.71
CA GLY A 271 33.83 -6.81 -12.90
C GLY A 271 34.25 -7.66 -14.09
N GLY A 272 34.87 -6.99 -15.08
CA GLY A 272 35.12 -7.61 -16.38
C GLY A 272 33.86 -7.57 -17.25
N SER A 273 33.84 -8.34 -18.33
CA SER A 273 32.71 -8.40 -19.25
C SER A 273 31.41 -8.81 -18.55
N TRP A 274 30.28 -8.28 -19.02
CA TRP A 274 28.97 -8.66 -18.51
C TRP A 274 28.77 -10.18 -18.63
N PRO A 275 28.28 -10.85 -17.57
CA PRO A 275 28.12 -12.30 -17.56
C PRO A 275 26.97 -12.80 -18.46
N GLY A 276 26.13 -11.90 -18.97
CA GLY A 276 25.03 -12.20 -19.88
C GLY A 276 24.51 -10.95 -20.60
N GLY A 277 23.75 -11.15 -21.68
CA GLY A 277 23.32 -10.12 -22.63
C GLY A 277 24.19 -10.06 -23.89
N ASP A 278 23.78 -9.26 -24.87
CA ASP A 278 24.56 -8.92 -26.07
C ASP A 278 24.46 -7.42 -26.43
N SER A 279 25.39 -6.93 -27.24
CA SER A 279 25.45 -5.56 -27.76
C SER A 279 25.82 -5.52 -29.24
#